data_AF-A0A7W1CSE2-F1
#
_entry.id   AF-A0A7W1CSE2-F1
#
_cell.length_a   1.000
_cell.length_b   1.000
_cell.length_c   1.000
_cell.angle_alpha   90.00
_cell.angle_beta   90.00
_cell.angle_gamma   90.00
#
_symmetry.space_group_name_H-M   'P 1'
#
loop_
_entity.id
_entity.type
_entity.pdbx_description
1 polymer ?
#
loop_
_entity_poly.entity_id
_entity_poly.type
_entity_poly.pdbx_seq_one_letter_code
_entity_poly.pdbx_strand_id
1 'polypeptide(L)'
;MRLTASTSRASIFNPFPNNQPPTTEGFDANPQGNQLASISYRLVNELGNRQTLIDADYYRYVIGVNGDLPLDGNPFISRLGYNSGFVYSENNNLTVQSGDATREGILEQIALGNFDPFIGQTAPVSGIAPTYTDGVQTGTHPYDNRAAAQAASYVAHSNFDFMDYLVDVKLNAHLFPNLWNGGIDFTVGYEYHRNRSRFVVDPVLSSGDQLGFDGAINADFVREDNSFFSQLSVPLVTSN
;
A
#
# COMPACT_ATOMS: atom_id res chain seq x y z
N MET A 1 -22.71 -22.66 -18.24
CA MET A 1 -21.40 -22.41 -17.60
C MET A 1 -20.63 -21.42 -18.46
N ARG A 2 -20.55 -20.15 -18.06
CA ARG A 2 -19.81 -19.12 -18.81
C ARG A 2 -18.58 -18.77 -17.98
N LEU A 3 -17.43 -19.37 -18.32
CA LEU A 3 -16.15 -18.91 -17.77
C LEU A 3 -15.84 -17.56 -18.41
N THR A 4 -15.52 -16.57 -17.58
CA THR A 4 -14.98 -15.29 -18.05
C THR A 4 -13.75 -15.03 -17.19
N ALA A 5 -12.57 -15.36 -17.74
CA ALA A 5 -11.31 -14.87 -17.21
C ALA A 5 -11.12 -13.45 -17.75
N SER A 6 -11.04 -12.47 -16.86
CA SER A 6 -10.75 -11.09 -17.21
C SER A 6 -9.44 -10.71 -16.55
N THR A 7 -8.44 -10.40 -17.38
CA THR A 7 -7.19 -9.82 -16.96
C THR A 7 -7.27 -8.33 -17.25
N SER A 8 -7.42 -7.50 -16.23
CA SER A 8 -7.36 -6.04 -16.37
C SER A 8 -6.11 -5.51 -15.71
N ARG A 9 -5.20 -4.91 -16.49
CA ARG A 9 -4.14 -4.05 -15.97
C ARG A 9 -4.76 -2.69 -15.65
N ALA A 10 -4.92 -2.36 -14.37
CA ALA A 10 -5.30 -1.02 -13.95
C ALA A 10 -4.01 -0.21 -13.73
N SER A 11 -3.84 0.88 -14.48
CA SER A 11 -2.90 1.93 -14.11
C SER A 11 -3.52 2.71 -12.96
N ILE A 12 -2.88 2.70 -11.80
CA ILE A 12 -3.36 3.45 -10.64
C ILE A 12 -3.07 4.93 -10.88
N PHE A 13 -4.16 5.69 -10.92
CA PHE A 13 -4.23 7.13 -10.91
C PHE A 13 -3.56 7.69 -9.65
N ASN A 14 -2.62 8.61 -9.82
CA ASN A 14 -1.93 9.31 -8.73
C ASN A 14 -2.89 10.32 -8.07
N PRO A 15 -3.33 10.13 -6.80
CA PRO A 15 -4.34 10.99 -6.20
C PRO A 15 -3.75 12.19 -5.43
N PHE A 16 -2.46 12.52 -5.58
CA PHE A 16 -1.92 13.70 -4.90
C PHE A 16 -2.34 14.99 -5.61
N PRO A 17 -3.15 15.85 -4.97
CA PRO A 17 -3.48 17.14 -5.54
C PRO A 17 -2.24 18.03 -5.53
N ASN A 18 -2.08 18.79 -6.61
CA ASN A 18 -1.09 19.87 -6.76
C ASN A 18 -1.12 20.79 -5.53
N ASN A 19 -0.24 20.55 -4.56
CA ASN A 19 0.09 21.55 -3.55
C ASN A 19 1.24 22.38 -4.10
N GLN A 20 0.92 23.66 -4.30
CA GLN A 20 1.84 24.72 -4.72
C GLN A 20 3.20 24.61 -4.00
N PRO A 21 4.31 24.94 -4.67
CA PRO A 21 5.56 25.15 -3.96
C PRO A 21 5.33 26.23 -2.90
N PRO A 22 5.69 26.00 -1.62
CA PRO A 22 5.69 27.07 -0.65
C PRO A 22 6.59 28.18 -1.18
N THR A 23 6.03 29.37 -1.28
CA THR A 23 6.73 30.60 -1.60
C THR A 23 7.92 30.75 -0.66
N THR A 24 9.07 31.09 -1.26
CA THR A 24 10.27 31.61 -0.62
C THR A 24 9.96 32.48 0.59
N GLU A 25 10.29 31.99 1.79
CA GLU A 25 10.98 32.72 2.86
C GLU A 25 11.07 31.81 4.10
N GLY A 26 12.30 31.50 4.52
CA GLY A 26 12.61 30.54 5.57
C GLY A 26 13.77 29.60 5.23
N PHE A 27 14.78 30.11 4.52
CA PHE A 27 16.07 29.43 4.39
C PHE A 27 16.84 29.63 5.69
N ASP A 28 16.67 28.74 6.66
CA ASP A 28 17.71 28.52 7.67
C ASP A 28 18.70 27.49 7.09
N ALA A 29 19.37 27.90 6.00
CA ALA A 29 20.65 27.31 5.64
C ALA A 29 21.63 27.81 6.70
N ASN A 30 22.02 26.92 7.61
CA ASN A 30 23.02 27.17 8.63
C ASN A 30 24.40 27.31 7.97
N PRO A 31 24.96 28.53 7.80
CA PRO A 31 26.26 28.72 7.19
C PRO A 31 27.38 28.72 8.24
N GLN A 32 27.07 28.69 9.57
CA GLN A 32 27.96 28.55 10.76
C GLN A 32 27.24 28.93 12.10
N GLY A 33 26.22 28.19 12.59
CA GLY A 33 25.40 28.63 13.75
C GLY A 33 24.50 27.57 14.43
N ASN A 34 24.95 27.13 15.61
CA ASN A 34 24.22 26.80 16.85
C ASN A 34 23.04 25.79 16.93
N GLN A 35 22.63 25.10 15.87
CA GLN A 35 21.78 23.90 16.03
C GLN A 35 22.26 22.77 15.12
N LEU A 36 23.25 22.00 15.61
CA LEU A 36 23.71 20.74 15.01
C LEU A 36 22.70 19.58 15.18
N ALA A 37 21.52 19.85 15.73
CA ALA A 37 20.55 18.79 16.05
C ALA A 37 19.92 18.15 14.80
N SER A 38 19.99 18.80 13.63
CA SER A 38 19.59 18.20 12.36
C SER A 38 20.36 18.82 11.19
N ILE A 39 21.29 18.06 10.61
CA ILE A 39 21.86 18.35 9.29
C ILE A 39 21.05 17.52 8.28
N SER A 40 20.15 18.17 7.54
CA SER A 40 19.49 17.54 6.38
C SER A 40 20.39 17.70 5.16
N TYR A 41 21.34 16.79 4.98
CA TYR A 41 22.18 16.76 3.79
C TYR A 41 21.35 16.24 2.61
N ARG A 42 21.30 17.00 1.51
CA ARG A 42 20.57 16.60 0.30
C ARG A 42 21.53 15.85 -0.63
N LEU A 43 21.52 14.52 -0.57
CA LEU A 43 22.37 13.61 -1.36
C LEU A 43 22.04 13.56 -2.87
N VAL A 44 21.20 14.47 -3.37
CA VAL A 44 20.68 14.45 -4.75
C VAL A 44 21.77 14.69 -5.78
N ASN A 45 22.80 15.46 -5.42
CA ASN A 45 23.93 15.73 -6.32
C ASN A 45 24.91 14.54 -6.38
N GLU A 46 24.92 13.71 -5.33
CA GLU A 46 25.84 12.59 -5.14
C GLU A 46 25.26 11.26 -5.64
N LEU A 47 23.99 10.98 -5.34
CA LEU A 47 23.31 9.72 -5.66
C LEU A 47 22.45 9.79 -6.93
N GLY A 48 22.19 11.00 -7.43
CA GLY A 48 21.28 11.24 -8.54
C GLY A 48 19.81 11.20 -8.13
N ASN A 49 18.94 10.96 -9.11
CA ASN A 49 17.50 11.02 -8.91
C ASN A 49 17.01 9.80 -8.12
N ARG A 50 16.13 10.04 -7.14
CA ARG A 50 15.36 8.97 -6.49
C ARG A 50 14.47 8.26 -7.48
N GLN A 51 14.43 6.94 -7.40
CA GLN A 51 13.56 6.10 -8.21
C GLN A 51 12.69 5.22 -7.31
N THR A 52 11.44 5.06 -7.72
CA THR A 52 10.50 4.11 -7.12
C THR A 52 9.94 3.26 -8.25
N LEU A 53 10.21 1.97 -8.21
CA LEU A 53 9.61 0.97 -9.09
C LEU A 53 8.56 0.20 -8.30
N ILE A 54 7.41 -0.03 -8.91
CA ILE A 54 6.33 -0.83 -8.33
C ILE A 54 6.07 -1.97 -9.31
N ASP A 55 6.33 -3.19 -8.87
CA ASP A 55 5.92 -4.42 -9.54
C ASP A 55 4.65 -4.93 -8.87
N ALA A 56 3.63 -5.25 -9.65
CA ALA A 56 2.29 -5.52 -9.14
C ALA A 56 1.66 -6.70 -9.87
N ASP A 57 1.39 -7.76 -9.12
CA ASP A 57 0.70 -8.96 -9.58
C ASP A 57 -0.71 -9.02 -9.01
N TYR A 58 -1.68 -9.43 -9.84
CA TYR A 58 -3.08 -9.54 -9.44
C TYR A 58 -3.75 -10.77 -10.03
N TYR A 59 -4.39 -11.55 -9.16
CA TYR A 59 -5.15 -12.75 -9.51
C TYR A 59 -6.55 -12.67 -8.93
N ARG A 60 -7.55 -13.10 -9.70
CA ARG A 60 -8.94 -13.20 -9.24
C ARG A 60 -9.63 -14.43 -9.82
N TYR A 61 -10.27 -15.19 -8.94
CA TYR A 61 -11.15 -16.31 -9.28
C TYR A 61 -12.58 -15.99 -8.82
N VAL A 62 -13.53 -16.25 -9.70
CA VAL A 62 -14.97 -16.09 -9.40
C VAL A 62 -15.68 -17.34 -9.90
N ILE A 63 -16.40 -18.00 -9.00
CA ILE A 63 -17.22 -19.17 -9.29
C ILE A 63 -18.61 -18.90 -8.72
N GLY A 64 -19.64 -19.21 -9.47
CA GLY A 64 -21.01 -19.07 -9.00
C GLY A 64 -21.90 -20.16 -9.57
N VAL A 65 -22.86 -20.59 -8.76
CA VAL A 65 -23.91 -21.52 -9.16
C VAL A 65 -25.26 -20.93 -8.75
N ASN A 66 -26.20 -20.95 -9.67
CA ASN A 66 -27.56 -20.53 -9.40
C ASN A 66 -28.52 -21.48 -10.09
N GLY A 67 -29.69 -21.64 -9.48
CA GLY A 67 -30.71 -22.53 -10.00
C GLY A 67 -32.06 -22.24 -9.42
N ASP A 68 -33.06 -22.84 -10.05
CA ASP A 68 -34.45 -22.68 -9.72
C ASP A 68 -35.17 -24.01 -9.91
N LEU A 69 -35.83 -24.46 -8.86
CA LEU A 69 -36.51 -25.74 -8.79
C LEU A 69 -38.02 -25.47 -8.70
N PRO A 70 -38.76 -25.61 -9.81
CA PRO A 70 -40.22 -25.62 -9.75
C PRO A 70 -40.68 -26.89 -9.02
N LEU A 71 -41.56 -26.73 -8.04
CA LEU A 71 -42.13 -27.82 -7.25
C LEU A 71 -43.62 -27.93 -7.55
N ASP A 72 -43.93 -28.37 -8.77
CA ASP A 72 -45.30 -28.51 -9.23
C ASP A 72 -46.10 -29.47 -8.34
N GLY A 73 -47.32 -29.07 -7.96
CA GLY A 73 -48.24 -29.88 -7.16
C GLY A 73 -47.99 -29.87 -5.65
N ASN A 74 -47.00 -29.13 -5.13
CA ASN A 74 -46.82 -28.97 -3.70
C ASN A 74 -47.67 -27.78 -3.17
N PRO A 75 -48.61 -28.00 -2.22
CA PRO A 75 -49.52 -26.95 -1.75
C PRO A 75 -48.86 -25.90 -0.84
N PHE A 76 -47.61 -26.14 -0.38
CA PHE A 76 -46.89 -25.27 0.56
C PHE A 76 -45.74 -24.51 -0.08
N ILE A 77 -45.07 -25.07 -1.09
CA ILE A 77 -43.91 -24.46 -1.74
C ILE A 77 -44.03 -24.69 -3.24
N SER A 78 -44.15 -23.64 -4.05
CA SER A 78 -44.21 -23.80 -5.52
C SER A 78 -42.85 -23.65 -6.20
N ARG A 79 -41.90 -22.97 -5.55
CA ARG A 79 -40.60 -22.64 -6.13
C ARG A 79 -39.52 -22.58 -5.06
N LEU A 80 -38.38 -23.19 -5.33
CA LEU A 80 -37.17 -23.08 -4.52
C LEU A 80 -35.99 -22.72 -5.42
N GLY A 81 -35.44 -21.51 -5.28
CA GLY A 81 -34.21 -21.12 -5.94
C GLY A 81 -33.05 -21.05 -4.96
N TYR A 82 -31.85 -21.16 -5.54
CA TYR A 82 -30.60 -21.01 -4.83
C TYR A 82 -29.63 -20.19 -5.67
N ASN A 83 -28.77 -19.44 -4.99
CA ASN A 83 -27.64 -18.75 -5.57
C ASN A 83 -26.47 -18.87 -4.60
N SER A 84 -25.30 -19.27 -5.09
CA SER A 84 -24.08 -19.27 -4.29
C SER A 84 -22.93 -18.79 -5.14
N GLY A 85 -22.07 -17.99 -4.52
CA GLY A 85 -20.88 -17.43 -5.11
C GLY A 85 -19.65 -17.68 -4.24
N PHE A 86 -18.52 -17.70 -4.93
CA PHE A 86 -17.19 -17.76 -4.38
C PHE A 86 -16.31 -16.76 -5.12
N VAL A 87 -15.61 -15.91 -4.39
CA VAL A 87 -14.60 -15.00 -4.91
C VAL A 87 -13.32 -15.19 -4.12
N TYR A 88 -12.21 -15.34 -4.83
CA TYR A 88 -10.88 -15.21 -4.28
C TYR A 88 -10.13 -14.17 -5.10
N SER A 89 -9.47 -13.22 -4.46
CA SER A 89 -8.49 -12.38 -5.13
C SER A 89 -7.25 -12.18 -4.28
N GLU A 90 -6.13 -12.02 -4.97
CA GLU A 90 -4.82 -11.81 -4.39
C GLU A 90 -4.11 -10.73 -5.20
N ASN A 91 -3.49 -9.80 -4.49
CA ASN A 91 -2.68 -8.73 -5.04
C ASN A 91 -1.35 -8.70 -4.29
N ASN A 92 -0.25 -8.70 -5.02
CA ASN A 92 1.09 -8.59 -4.45
C ASN A 92 1.81 -7.43 -5.14
N ASN A 93 2.23 -6.44 -4.36
CA ASN A 93 2.97 -5.29 -4.85
C ASN A 93 4.35 -5.25 -4.20
N LEU A 94 5.40 -5.42 -5.01
CA LEU A 94 6.77 -5.18 -4.62
C LEU A 94 7.17 -3.75 -5.01
N THR A 95 7.47 -2.93 -4.01
CA THR A 95 8.02 -1.59 -4.20
C THR A 95 9.52 -1.62 -4.00
N VAL A 96 10.28 -1.20 -5.02
CA VAL A 96 11.73 -1.06 -4.98
C VAL A 96 12.07 0.42 -5.04
N GLN A 97 12.77 0.94 -4.03
CA GLN A 97 13.18 2.34 -3.95
C GLN A 97 14.71 2.45 -3.98
N SER A 98 15.23 3.43 -4.71
CA SER A 98 16.67 3.68 -4.81
C SER A 98 16.97 5.18 -4.90
N GLY A 99 18.24 5.54 -4.76
CA GLY A 99 18.71 6.93 -4.77
C GLY A 99 18.68 7.59 -3.39
N ASP A 100 18.88 6.80 -2.33
CA ASP A 100 19.04 7.30 -0.96
C ASP A 100 20.17 6.53 -0.25
N ALA A 101 20.62 7.06 0.89
CA ALA A 101 21.65 6.45 1.72
C ALA A 101 21.17 6.23 3.15
N THR A 102 21.86 5.32 3.84
CA THR A 102 21.66 5.10 5.26
C THR A 102 22.43 6.14 6.07
N ARG A 103 21.88 6.53 7.22
CA ARG A 103 22.52 7.47 8.14
C ARG A 103 23.76 6.82 8.75
N GLU A 104 23.67 5.56 9.16
CA GLU A 104 24.82 4.79 9.65
C GLU A 104 25.95 4.75 8.61
N GLY A 105 25.63 4.47 7.35
CA GLY A 105 26.62 4.44 6.26
C GLY A 105 27.29 5.79 6.04
N ILE A 106 26.53 6.89 6.08
CA ILE A 106 27.11 8.24 5.97
C ILE A 106 28.00 8.56 7.19
N LEU A 107 27.57 8.20 8.41
CA LEU A 107 28.39 8.41 9.61
C LEU A 107 29.70 7.61 9.56
N GLU A 108 29.68 6.39 9.03
CA GLU A 108 30.89 5.60 8.80
C GLU A 108 31.82 6.30 7.80
N GLN A 109 31.30 6.80 6.68
CA GLN A 109 32.11 7.52 5.70
C GLN A 109 32.68 8.85 6.22
N ILE A 110 31.97 9.52 7.13
CA ILE A 110 32.49 10.69 7.86
C ILE A 110 33.65 10.28 8.76
N ALA A 111 33.50 9.19 9.52
CA ALA A 111 34.54 8.69 10.43
C ALA A 111 35.81 8.25 9.67
N LEU A 112 35.67 7.74 8.45
CA LEU A 112 36.77 7.40 7.56
C LEU A 112 37.40 8.61 6.86
N GLY A 113 36.78 9.79 6.94
CA GLY A 113 37.23 11.02 6.29
C GLY A 113 36.94 11.08 4.78
N ASN A 114 36.11 10.16 4.26
CA ASN A 114 35.74 10.13 2.84
C ASN A 114 34.58 11.10 2.54
N PHE A 115 33.71 11.33 3.52
CA PHE A 115 32.58 12.25 3.43
C PHE A 115 32.81 13.47 4.33
N ASP A 116 32.78 14.66 3.75
CA ASP A 116 32.86 15.91 4.50
C ASP A 116 31.53 16.68 4.40
N PRO A 117 30.74 16.74 5.49
CA PRO A 117 29.46 17.46 5.52
C PRO A 117 29.64 18.99 5.64
N PHE A 118 30.85 19.50 5.85
CA PHE A 118 31.13 20.90 6.19
C PHE A 118 31.73 21.73 5.04
N ILE A 119 31.90 21.14 3.86
CA ILE A 119 32.45 21.82 2.66
C ILE A 119 31.54 22.90 2.07
N GLY A 120 30.26 22.94 2.47
CA GLY A 120 29.25 23.88 1.96
C GLY A 120 28.59 23.41 0.66
N GLN A 121 27.35 23.86 0.41
CA GLN A 121 26.50 23.35 -0.68
C GLN A 121 27.00 23.67 -2.10
N THR A 122 27.86 24.68 -2.25
CA THR A 122 28.44 25.08 -3.54
C THR A 122 29.80 24.47 -3.81
N ALA A 123 30.34 23.68 -2.86
CA ALA A 123 31.62 23.01 -3.06
C ALA A 123 31.48 21.89 -4.11
N PRO A 124 32.58 21.57 -4.83
CA PRO A 124 32.62 20.38 -5.66
C PRO A 124 32.28 19.12 -4.86
N VAL A 125 31.69 18.10 -5.50
CA VAL A 125 31.35 16.83 -4.84
C VAL A 125 32.58 16.01 -4.40
N SER A 126 33.75 16.33 -4.93
CA SER A 126 35.03 15.77 -4.51
C SER A 126 36.14 16.82 -4.61
N GLY A 127 37.12 16.74 -3.71
CA GLY A 127 38.16 17.74 -3.64
C GLY A 127 39.05 17.59 -2.41
N ILE A 128 39.60 18.73 -1.97
CA ILE A 128 40.43 18.82 -0.77
C ILE A 128 39.80 19.88 0.13
N ALA A 129 39.51 19.52 1.38
CA ALA A 129 38.92 20.38 2.38
C ALA A 129 39.93 20.73 3.50
N PRO A 130 39.92 21.97 4.01
CA PRO A 130 40.75 22.35 5.14
C PRO A 130 40.32 21.63 6.43
N THR A 131 41.29 21.22 7.24
CA THR A 131 41.03 20.72 8.60
C THR A 131 41.30 21.82 9.61
N TYR A 132 40.47 21.90 10.65
CA TYR A 132 40.61 22.93 11.70
C TYR A 132 40.78 22.29 13.08
N THR A 133 41.56 22.94 13.93
CA THR A 133 41.66 22.65 15.36
C THR A 133 41.54 23.97 16.09
N ASP A 134 40.57 24.09 17.00
CA ASP A 134 40.25 25.34 17.72
C ASP A 134 40.03 26.55 16.80
N GLY A 135 39.41 26.33 15.63
CA GLY A 135 39.13 27.38 14.64
C GLY A 135 40.34 27.82 13.81
N VAL A 136 41.52 27.25 14.05
CA VAL A 136 42.73 27.48 13.24
C VAL A 136 42.88 26.34 12.23
N GLN A 137 43.13 26.68 10.97
CA GLN A 137 43.40 25.65 9.95
C GLN A 137 44.71 24.92 10.28
N THR A 138 44.65 23.61 10.47
CA THR A 138 45.79 22.74 10.82
C THR A 138 46.27 21.89 9.66
N GLY A 139 45.51 21.81 8.57
CA GLY A 139 45.87 21.01 7.41
C GLY A 139 44.80 20.97 6.34
N THR A 140 44.87 19.93 5.53
CA THR A 140 43.89 19.62 4.48
C THR A 140 43.71 18.12 4.37
N HIS A 141 42.51 17.68 4.01
CA HIS A 141 42.20 16.27 3.74
C HIS A 141 41.43 16.15 2.42
N PRO A 142 41.67 15.10 1.63
CA PRO A 142 40.84 14.81 0.47
C PRO A 142 39.47 14.29 0.90
N TYR A 143 38.43 14.58 0.12
CA TYR A 143 37.08 14.03 0.28
C TYR A 143 36.49 13.67 -1.08
N ASP A 144 35.57 12.71 -1.09
CA ASP A 144 34.72 12.38 -2.24
C ASP A 144 33.33 12.02 -1.73
N ASN A 145 32.48 13.04 -1.56
CA ASN A 145 31.13 12.89 -1.04
C ASN A 145 30.27 12.04 -1.97
N ARG A 146 30.57 12.02 -3.28
CA ARG A 146 29.86 11.15 -4.22
C ARG A 146 30.21 9.68 -4.01
N ALA A 147 31.49 9.34 -3.97
CA ALA A 147 31.92 7.96 -3.72
C ALA A 147 31.46 7.48 -2.34
N ALA A 148 31.56 8.33 -1.32
CA ALA A 148 31.09 8.04 0.02
C ALA A 148 29.56 7.86 0.08
N ALA A 149 28.77 8.75 -0.55
CA ALA A 149 27.33 8.59 -0.61
C ALA A 149 26.94 7.30 -1.34
N GLN A 150 27.62 6.97 -2.45
CA GLN A 150 27.40 5.71 -3.18
C GLN A 150 27.73 4.48 -2.30
N ALA A 151 28.79 4.54 -1.49
CA ALA A 151 29.13 3.48 -0.55
C ALA A 151 28.07 3.33 0.58
N ALA A 152 27.44 4.43 0.98
CA ALA A 152 26.34 4.44 1.95
C ALA A 152 24.96 4.22 1.31
N SER A 153 24.88 4.11 -0.02
CA SER A 153 23.61 3.99 -0.74
C SER A 153 22.98 2.62 -0.53
N TYR A 154 21.65 2.59 -0.55
CA TYR A 154 20.90 1.35 -0.44
C TYR A 154 19.74 1.30 -1.44
N VAL A 155 19.22 0.09 -1.64
CA VAL A 155 18.01 -0.17 -2.42
C VAL A 155 17.00 -0.83 -1.50
N ALA A 156 15.92 -0.11 -1.20
CA ALA A 156 14.87 -0.58 -0.32
C ALA A 156 13.91 -1.51 -1.08
N HIS A 157 13.52 -2.61 -0.46
CA HIS A 157 12.50 -3.53 -0.97
C HIS A 157 11.37 -3.66 0.04
N SER A 158 10.17 -3.18 -0.32
CA SER A 158 8.97 -3.28 0.50
C SER A 158 7.88 -4.04 -0.23
N ASN A 159 7.19 -4.95 0.46
CA ASN A 159 6.14 -5.78 -0.09
C ASN A 159 4.78 -5.44 0.51
N PHE A 160 3.75 -5.36 -0.32
CA PHE A 160 2.36 -5.24 0.09
C PHE A 160 1.54 -6.37 -0.49
N ASP A 161 1.02 -7.23 0.38
CA ASP A 161 0.15 -8.34 0.02
C ASP A 161 -1.29 -8.03 0.43
N PHE A 162 -2.24 -8.25 -0.46
CA PHE A 162 -3.66 -8.15 -0.19
C PHE A 162 -4.38 -9.41 -0.66
N MET A 163 -5.24 -9.96 0.19
CA MET A 163 -6.08 -11.12 -0.10
C MET A 163 -7.53 -10.80 0.24
N ASP A 164 -8.44 -11.21 -0.64
CA ASP A 164 -9.89 -11.10 -0.49
C ASP A 164 -10.53 -12.46 -0.75
N TYR A 165 -11.33 -12.93 0.20
CA TYR A 165 -12.02 -14.20 0.15
C TYR A 165 -13.48 -13.98 0.50
N LEU A 166 -14.40 -14.31 -0.41
CA LEU A 166 -15.83 -14.15 -0.19
C LEU A 166 -16.56 -15.44 -0.58
N VAL A 167 -17.43 -15.91 0.30
CA VAL A 167 -18.40 -16.96 0.02
C VAL A 167 -19.77 -16.42 0.35
N ASP A 168 -20.70 -16.51 -0.60
CA ASP A 168 -22.10 -16.19 -0.37
C ASP A 168 -23.02 -17.34 -0.77
N VAL A 169 -24.09 -17.52 0.00
CA VAL A 169 -25.16 -18.48 -0.24
C VAL A 169 -26.49 -17.80 0.02
N LYS A 170 -27.42 -17.94 -0.91
CA LYS A 170 -28.76 -17.37 -0.86
C LYS A 170 -29.76 -18.43 -1.27
N LEU A 171 -30.81 -18.57 -0.49
CA LEU A 171 -31.93 -19.45 -0.75
C LEU A 171 -33.20 -18.62 -0.83
N ASN A 172 -34.03 -18.88 -1.83
CA ASN A 172 -35.27 -18.17 -2.05
C ASN A 172 -36.40 -19.18 -2.26
N ALA A 173 -37.52 -18.98 -1.57
CA ALA A 173 -38.66 -19.87 -1.63
C ALA A 173 -39.95 -19.07 -1.84
N HIS A 174 -40.83 -19.58 -2.70
CA HIS A 174 -42.20 -19.09 -2.82
C HIS A 174 -43.13 -20.04 -2.07
N LEU A 175 -43.75 -19.53 -1.02
CA LEU A 175 -44.53 -20.26 -0.03
C LEU A 175 -46.02 -19.99 -0.19
N PHE A 176 -46.84 -20.98 0.12
CA PHE A 176 -48.31 -20.92 0.13
C PHE A 176 -48.90 -20.36 -1.18
N PRO A 177 -48.59 -20.95 -2.34
CA PRO A 177 -48.98 -20.42 -3.65
C PRO A 177 -50.51 -20.29 -3.83
N ASN A 178 -51.29 -21.05 -3.05
CA ASN A 178 -52.76 -21.07 -3.13
C ASN A 178 -53.46 -20.04 -2.23
N LEU A 179 -52.71 -19.14 -1.58
CA LEU A 179 -53.33 -18.03 -0.86
C LEU A 179 -53.98 -17.05 -1.85
N TRP A 180 -55.07 -16.41 -1.41
CA TRP A 180 -55.82 -15.41 -2.16
C TRP A 180 -54.97 -14.21 -2.62
N ASN A 181 -53.83 -13.96 -1.97
CA ASN A 181 -52.87 -12.91 -2.32
C ASN A 181 -51.72 -13.38 -3.23
N GLY A 182 -51.75 -14.62 -3.72
CA GLY A 182 -50.71 -15.15 -4.61
C GLY A 182 -49.45 -15.65 -3.90
N GLY A 183 -49.50 -15.91 -2.59
CA GLY A 183 -48.41 -16.52 -1.82
C GLY A 183 -47.48 -15.53 -1.13
N ILE A 184 -46.37 -16.04 -0.61
CA ILE A 184 -45.37 -15.29 0.17
C ILE A 184 -43.98 -15.64 -0.35
N ASP A 185 -43.14 -14.66 -0.63
CA ASP A 185 -41.73 -14.92 -0.95
C ASP A 185 -40.86 -14.77 0.29
N PHE A 186 -40.00 -15.74 0.52
CA PHE A 186 -39.01 -15.73 1.59
C PHE A 186 -37.63 -15.92 1.00
N THR A 187 -36.68 -15.08 1.40
CA THR A 187 -35.27 -15.20 1.05
C THR A 187 -34.45 -15.20 2.32
N VAL A 188 -33.46 -16.09 2.37
CA VAL A 188 -32.45 -16.12 3.43
C VAL A 188 -31.08 -16.27 2.81
N GLY A 189 -30.07 -15.69 3.40
CA GLY A 189 -28.71 -15.90 2.95
C GLY A 189 -27.67 -15.65 4.00
N TYR A 190 -26.48 -16.10 3.65
CA TYR A 190 -25.29 -16.04 4.47
C TYR A 190 -24.12 -15.61 3.60
N GLU A 191 -23.30 -14.72 4.13
CA GLU A 191 -22.06 -14.26 3.50
C GLU A 191 -20.93 -14.35 4.53
N TYR A 192 -19.83 -14.97 4.11
CA TYR A 192 -18.56 -14.92 4.82
C TYR A 192 -17.56 -14.18 3.98
N HIS A 193 -16.97 -13.13 4.56
CA HIS A 193 -16.01 -12.27 3.89
C HIS A 193 -14.75 -12.15 4.73
N ARG A 194 -13.59 -12.39 4.14
CA ARG A 194 -12.28 -12.29 4.79
C ARG A 194 -11.33 -11.48 3.92
N ASN A 195 -10.76 -10.45 4.53
CA ASN A 195 -9.74 -9.61 3.93
C ASN A 195 -8.47 -9.70 4.76
N ARG A 196 -7.33 -9.81 4.09
CA ARG A 196 -6.03 -9.67 4.71
C ARG A 196 -5.21 -8.64 3.95
N SER A 197 -4.51 -7.79 4.68
CA SER A 197 -3.57 -6.82 4.13
C SER A 197 -2.29 -6.88 4.95
N ARG A 198 -1.19 -7.24 4.31
CA ARG A 198 0.11 -7.36 4.95
C ARG A 198 1.08 -6.40 4.28
N PHE A 199 1.76 -5.60 5.09
CA PHE A 199 2.81 -4.70 4.66
C PHE A 199 4.12 -5.11 5.32
N VAL A 200 5.09 -5.49 4.51
CA VAL A 200 6.45 -5.84 4.91
C VAL A 200 7.37 -4.76 4.37
N VAL A 201 7.89 -3.95 5.26
CA VAL A 201 8.76 -2.82 4.98
C VAL A 201 10.21 -3.29 4.97
N ASP A 202 11.02 -2.64 4.14
CA ASP A 202 12.47 -2.85 4.13
C ASP A 202 13.08 -2.60 5.53
N PRO A 203 14.04 -3.43 5.99
CA PRO A 203 14.65 -3.26 7.31
C PRO A 203 15.23 -1.86 7.56
N VAL A 204 15.86 -1.22 6.57
CA VAL A 204 16.43 0.13 6.68
C VAL A 204 15.34 1.18 6.86
N LEU A 205 14.21 1.01 6.17
CA LEU A 205 13.06 1.90 6.31
C LEU A 205 12.37 1.71 7.67
N SER A 206 12.33 0.46 8.15
CA SER A 206 11.71 0.08 9.43
C SER A 206 12.51 0.51 10.66
N SER A 207 13.84 0.55 10.56
CA SER A 207 14.75 1.00 11.63
C SER A 207 14.87 2.52 11.71
N GLY A 208 14.37 3.24 10.71
CA GLY A 208 14.48 4.71 10.61
C GLY A 208 15.91 5.19 10.30
N ASP A 209 16.77 4.29 9.80
CA ASP A 209 18.15 4.61 9.43
C ASP A 209 18.27 5.27 8.04
N GLN A 210 17.16 5.39 7.30
CA GLN A 210 17.11 6.18 6.08
C GLN A 210 17.32 7.69 6.33
N LEU A 211 17.78 8.42 5.30
CA LEU A 211 17.91 9.87 5.34
C LEU A 211 16.81 10.60 4.54
N GLY A 212 16.09 9.90 3.66
CA GLY A 212 15.30 10.53 2.63
C GLY A 212 13.90 9.98 2.38
N PHE A 213 13.62 8.74 2.80
CA PHE A 213 12.28 8.14 2.76
C PHE A 213 11.59 8.23 4.12
N ASP A 214 10.27 8.27 4.12
CA ASP A 214 9.51 8.18 5.36
C ASP A 214 9.52 6.74 5.87
N GLY A 215 9.85 6.56 7.14
CA GLY A 215 9.87 5.24 7.76
C GLY A 215 8.48 4.66 7.80
N ALA A 216 8.40 3.36 7.55
CA ALA A 216 7.17 2.62 7.67
C ALA A 216 7.34 1.43 8.60
N ILE A 217 6.24 1.05 9.25
CA ILE A 217 6.19 -0.10 10.14
C ILE A 217 5.60 -1.29 9.41
N ASN A 218 6.10 -2.49 9.75
CA ASN A 218 5.44 -3.72 9.35
C ASN A 218 4.04 -3.77 9.95
N ALA A 219 3.06 -4.12 9.15
CA ALA A 219 1.67 -4.22 9.58
C ALA A 219 0.99 -5.43 8.96
N ASP A 220 0.15 -6.12 9.72
CA ASP A 220 -0.70 -7.22 9.23
C ASP A 220 -2.11 -6.98 9.76
N PHE A 221 -3.04 -6.77 8.85
CA PHE A 221 -4.44 -6.50 9.15
C PHE A 221 -5.28 -7.64 8.58
N VAL A 222 -6.08 -8.25 9.45
CA VAL A 222 -7.05 -9.27 9.06
C VAL A 222 -8.43 -8.79 9.49
N ARG A 223 -9.39 -8.83 8.57
CA ARG A 223 -10.80 -8.57 8.84
C ARG A 223 -11.61 -9.77 8.39
N GLU A 224 -12.52 -10.20 9.25
CA GLU A 224 -13.44 -11.30 8.99
C GLU A 224 -14.85 -10.86 9.37
N ASP A 225 -15.75 -10.87 8.38
CA ASP A 225 -17.14 -10.50 8.53
C ASP A 225 -18.02 -11.73 8.24
N ASN A 226 -19.01 -11.95 9.10
CA ASN A 226 -20.03 -12.97 8.92
C ASN A 226 -21.39 -12.27 8.92
N SER A 227 -22.12 -12.39 7.82
CA SER A 227 -23.40 -11.70 7.62
C SER A 227 -24.50 -12.71 7.36
N PHE A 228 -25.60 -12.58 8.09
CA PHE A 228 -26.84 -13.32 7.85
C PHE A 228 -27.93 -12.31 7.49
N PHE A 229 -28.71 -12.60 6.46
CA PHE A 229 -29.81 -11.75 6.07
C PHE A 229 -31.05 -12.58 5.74
N SER A 230 -32.21 -11.98 5.97
CA SER A 230 -33.48 -12.57 5.57
C SER A 230 -34.43 -11.48 5.09
N GLN A 231 -35.27 -11.84 4.14
CA GLN A 231 -36.29 -10.96 3.56
C GLN A 231 -37.58 -11.74 3.43
N LEU A 232 -38.68 -11.12 3.84
CA LEU A 232 -40.03 -11.62 3.68
C LEU A 232 -40.81 -10.62 2.82
N SER A 233 -41.42 -11.09 1.75
CA SER A 233 -42.31 -10.31 0.89
C SER A 233 -43.72 -10.88 1.00
N VAL A 234 -44.65 -10.07 1.50
CA VAL A 234 -46.07 -10.43 1.62
C VAL A 234 -46.86 -9.53 0.68
N PRO A 235 -47.49 -10.08 -0.37
CA PRO A 235 -48.39 -9.33 -1.22
C PRO A 235 -49.60 -8.87 -0.41
N LEU A 236 -49.88 -7.57 -0.45
CA LEU A 236 -51.10 -7.01 0.11
C LEU A 236 -52.13 -6.86 -1.01
N VAL A 237 -53.27 -7.52 -0.84
CA VAL A 237 -54.45 -7.28 -1.69
C VAL A 237 -55.41 -6.43 -0.88
N THR A 238 -55.56 -5.16 -1.27
CA THR A 238 -56.60 -4.29 -0.73
C THR A 238 -57.84 -4.42 -1.60
N SER A 239 -58.98 -4.79 -1.00
CA SER A 239 -60.27 -4.74 -1.69
C SER A 239 -60.61 -3.29 -2.06
N ASN A 240 -60.86 -3.04 -3.35
CA ASN A 240 -61.64 -1.88 -3.79
C ASN A 240 -63.13 -2.14 -3.53
#